data_AF-A0A7J4JQF3-F1
#
_entry.id   AF-A0A7J4JQF3-F1
#
_cell.length_a   1.000
_cell.length_b   1.000
_cell.length_c   1.000
_cell.angle_alpha   90.00
_cell.angle_beta   90.00
_cell.angle_gamma   90.00
#
_symmetry.space_group_name_H-M   'P 1'
#
loop_
_entity.id
_entity.type
_entity.pdbx_description
1 polymer ?
#
loop_
_entity_poly.entity_id
_entity_poly.type
_entity_poly.pdbx_seq_one_letter_code
_entity_poly.pdbx_strand_id
1 'polypeptide(L)' 'MKILFCYVTCRNEAEAENIGEALVKGKLAGCAVVLHHAKSFFAWNGSVQRTAEALLF' A
#
# COMPACT_ATOMS: atom_id res chain seq x y z
N MET A 1 -17.09 -12.24 14.28
CA MET A 1 -16.24 -11.12 13.83
C MET A 1 -15.51 -11.56 12.57
N LYS A 2 -15.62 -10.83 11.45
CA LYS A 2 -14.95 -11.16 10.19
C LYS A 2 -13.74 -10.24 10.04
N ILE A 3 -12.57 -10.82 9.82
CA ILE A 3 -11.33 -10.07 9.57
C ILE A 3 -11.13 -9.99 8.06
N LEU A 4 -10.73 -8.81 7.58
CA LEU A 4 -10.33 -8.59 6.19
C LEU A 4 -8.83 -8.29 6.18
N PHE A 5 -8.14 -8.85 5.20
CA PHE A 5 -6.77 -8.48 4.88
C PHE A 5 -6.80 -7.59 3.65
N CYS A 6 -6.25 -6.38 3.76
CA CYS A 6 -6.21 -5.41 2.68
C CYS A 6 -4.80 -5.39 2.08
N TYR A 7 -4.71 -5.43 0.76
CA TYR A 7 -3.46 -5.25 0.02
C TYR A 7 -3.54 -3.92 -0.71
N VAL A 8 -2.69 -2.97 -0.33
CA VAL A 8 -2.73 -1.61 -0.88
C VAL A 8 -1.35 -1.24 -1.40
N THR A 9 -1.26 -0.82 -2.66
CA THR A 9 -0.05 -0.19 -3.20
C THR A 9 -0.08 1.31 -2.91
N CYS A 10 1.07 1.87 -2.56
CA CYS A 10 1.28 3.30 -2.36
C CYS A 10 2.44 3.76 -3.25
N ARG A 11 2.42 5.01 -3.72
CA ARG A 11 3.44 5.55 -4.63
C ARG A 11 4.84 5.51 -4.02
N ASN A 12 4.94 5.68 -2.70
CA ASN A 12 6.20 5.65 -1.96
C ASN A 12 5.96 5.33 -0.48
N GLU A 13 7.06 5.15 0.26
CA GLU A 13 7.07 4.85 1.69
C GLU A 13 6.39 5.93 2.53
N ALA A 14 6.70 7.21 2.30
CA ALA A 14 6.11 8.30 3.05
C ALA A 14 4.57 8.35 2.92
N GLU A 15 4.03 8.04 1.74
CA GLU A 15 2.58 7.91 1.54
C GLU A 15 2.01 6.70 2.30
N ALA A 16 2.68 5.55 2.25
CA ALA A 16 2.24 4.35 2.98
C ALA A 16 2.24 4.57 4.50
N GLU A 17 3.26 5.24 5.05
CA GLU A 17 3.36 5.58 6.47
C GLU A 17 2.24 6.55 6.89
N ASN A 18 2.03 7.62 6.11
CA ASN A 18 0.97 8.60 6.39
C ASN A 18 -0.42 7.95 6.39
N ILE A 19 -0.71 7.09 5.41
CA ILE A 19 -2.00 6.37 5.34
C ILE A 19 -2.12 5.36 6.48
N GLY A 20 -1.08 4.56 6.74
CA GLY A 20 -1.07 3.56 7.81
C GLY A 20 -1.31 4.18 9.18
N GLU A 21 -0.64 5.30 9.49
CA GLU A 21 -0.83 6.02 10.75
C GLU A 21 -2.26 6.58 10.86
N ALA A 22 -2.80 7.14 9.78
CA ALA A 22 -4.16 7.66 9.75
C ALA A 22 -5.21 6.56 9.95
N LEU A 23 -5.05 5.38 9.34
CA LEU A 23 -5.96 4.24 9.50
C LEU A 23 -6.03 3.75 10.95
N VAL A 24 -4.88 3.64 11.62
CA VAL A 24 -4.82 3.19 13.02
C VAL A 24 -5.35 4.27 13.96
N LYS A 25 -4.96 5.55 13.79
CA LYS A 25 -5.50 6.69 14.57
C LYS A 25 -7.01 6.80 14.43
N GLY A 26 -7.54 6.59 13.22
CA GLY A 26 -8.96 6.59 12.91
C GLY A 26 -9.72 5.34 13.36
N LYS A 27 -9.05 4.35 13.96
CA LYS A 27 -9.63 3.05 14.35
C LYS A 27 -10.32 2.31 13.18
N LEU A 28 -9.81 2.49 11.96
CA LEU A 28 -10.31 1.85 10.75
C LEU A 28 -9.58 0.52 10.47
N ALA A 29 -8.35 0.39 10.95
CA ALA A 29 -7.56 -0.84 10.91
C ALA A 29 -7.01 -1.16 12.31
N GLY A 30 -6.90 -2.45 12.63
CA GLY A 30 -6.31 -2.90 13.90
C GLY A 30 -4.78 -2.73 13.93
N CYS A 31 -4.14 -2.87 12.77
CA CYS A 31 -2.74 -2.56 12.53
C CYS A 31 -2.55 -2.13 11.07
N ALA A 32 -1.38 -1.58 10.78
CA ALA A 32 -0.92 -1.23 9.45
C ALA A 32 0.57 -1.62 9.34
N VAL A 33 0.96 -2.35 8.28
CA VAL A 33 2.35 -2.76 8.03
C VAL A 33 2.83 -2.19 6.71
N VAL A 34 3.95 -1.48 6.73
CA VAL A 34 4.59 -0.91 5.53
C VAL A 34 5.75 -1.80 5.10
N LEU A 35 5.77 -2.19 3.81
CA LEU A 35 6.93 -2.80 3.16
C LEU A 35 7.46 -1.90 2.05
N HIS A 36 8.74 -1.57 2.14
CA HIS A 36 9.44 -0.71 1.20
C HIS A 36 9.94 -1.49 -0.03
N HIS A 37 10.30 -0.75 -1.09
CA HIS A 37 10.95 -1.25 -2.31
C HIS A 37 10.16 -2.29 -3.11
N ALA A 38 8.83 -2.20 -3.10
CA ALA A 38 8.01 -3.01 -4.00
C ALA A 38 8.19 -2.55 -5.46
N LYS A 39 8.08 -3.50 -6.39
CA LYS A 39 8.08 -3.23 -7.83
C LYS A 39 6.78 -3.74 -8.43
N SER A 40 6.00 -2.83 -8.99
CA SER A 40 4.78 -3.15 -9.70
C SER A 40 5.01 -3.18 -11.20
N PHE A 41 4.46 -4.20 -11.84
CA PHE A 41 4.52 -4.43 -13.28
C PHE A 41 3.09 -4.51 -13.80
N PHE A 42 2.73 -3.66 -14.75
CA PHE A 42 1.36 -3.60 -15.27
C PHE A 42 1.33 -3.14 -16.73
N ALA A 43 0.28 -3.50 -17.47
CA ALA A 43 0.10 -3.08 -18.85
C ALA A 43 -0.67 -1.75 -18.90
N TRP A 44 -0.07 -0.73 -19.52
CA TRP A 44 -0.71 0.57 -19.70
C TRP A 44 -0.20 1.24 -20.97
N ASN A 45 -1.10 1.90 -21.71
CA ASN A 45 -0.84 2.55 -22.99
C ASN A 45 -0.06 1.66 -23.99
N GLY A 46 -0.50 0.41 -24.13
CA GLY A 46 0.08 -0.55 -25.08
C GLY A 46 1.48 -1.10 -24.72
N SER A 47 2.00 -0.84 -23.51
CA SER A 47 3.32 -1.31 -23.08
C SER A 47 3.34 -1.76 -21.61
N VAL A 48 4.33 -2.57 -21.25
CA VAL A 48 4.56 -3.00 -19.86
C VAL A 48 5.27 -1.88 -19.12
N GLN A 49 4.60 -1.33 -18.10
CA GLN A 49 5.12 -0.35 -17.18
C GLN A 49 5.79 -1.04 -15.99
N ARG A 50 6.73 -0.31 -15.37
CA ARG A 50 7.41 -0.70 -14.14
C ARG A 50 7.48 0.51 -13.24
N THR A 51 7.02 0.37 -12.01
CA THR A 51 7.08 1.44 -11.01
C THR A 51 7.61 0.91 -9.69
N ALA A 52 8.34 1.76 -8.96
CA ALA A 52 8.68 1.52 -7.57
C ALA A 52 7.50 2.00 -6.71
N GLU A 53 7.13 1.19 -5.72
CA GLU A 53 6.02 1.43 -4.81
C GLU A 53 6.39 1.00 -3.39
N ALA A 54 5.53 1.33 -2.43
CA ALA A 54 5.48 0.70 -1.13
C ALA A 54 4.18 -0.10 -1.01
N LEU A 55 4.19 -1.15 -0.19
CA LEU A 55 2.98 -1.89 0.16
C LEU A 55 2.53 -1.52 1.56
N LEU A 56 1.22 -1.41 1.70
CA LEU A 56 0.53 -1.24 2.97
C LEU A 56 -0.45 -2.41 3.15
N PHE A 57 -0.35 -3.06 4.31
CA PHE A 57 -1.25 -4.13 4.76
C PHE A 57 -2.00 -3.73 6.01
#